data_AF-A0A522DNW6-F1
#
_entry.id   AF-A0A522DNW6-F1
#
_cell.length_a   1.000
_cell.length_b   1.000
_cell.length_c   1.000
_cell.angle_alpha   90.00
_cell.angle_beta   90.00
_cell.angle_gamma   90.00
#
_symmetry.space_group_name_H-M   'P 1'
#
loop_
_entity.id
_entity.type
_entity.pdbx_description
1 polymer ?
#
loop_
_entity_poly.entity_id
_entity_poly.type
_entity_poly.pdbx_seq_one_letter_code
_entity_poly.pdbx_strand_id
1 'polypeptide(L)'
;MSDSYQAIYDAVRSRISGGNVGEIVADACRNAFDISWSVTRLEEQFTATAQEMARPSVLYKTTLGADGDMWCALLGENLQEGVAGFGKTPAEAMTAFDQAFWSEQTPKARMREAAR
;
A
#
# COMPACT_ATOMS: atom_id res chain seq x y z
N MET A 1 24.30 -12.74 -62.09
CA MET A 1 24.07 -12.99 -60.64
C MET A 1 23.38 -11.82 -59.91
N SER A 2 23.14 -10.66 -60.55
CA SER A 2 22.36 -9.56 -59.97
C SER A 2 20.84 -9.79 -60.03
N ASP A 3 20.35 -10.43 -61.08
CA ASP A 3 18.90 -10.48 -61.37
C ASP A 3 18.13 -11.43 -60.45
N SER A 4 18.76 -12.52 -59.97
CA SER A 4 18.12 -13.42 -59.00
C SER A 4 18.05 -12.78 -57.61
N TYR A 5 19.05 -11.97 -57.23
CA TYR A 5 19.02 -11.26 -55.95
C TYR A 5 17.90 -10.23 -55.92
N GLN A 6 17.73 -9.45 -57.00
CA GLN A 6 16.64 -8.49 -57.09
C GLN A 6 15.27 -9.16 -57.10
N ALA A 7 15.09 -10.26 -57.84
CA ALA A 7 13.83 -11.00 -57.83
C ALA A 7 13.48 -11.59 -56.45
N ILE A 8 14.48 -12.10 -55.71
CA ILE A 8 14.29 -12.62 -54.35
C ILE A 8 14.01 -11.47 -53.37
N TYR A 9 14.76 -10.37 -53.48
CA TYR A 9 14.59 -9.19 -52.62
C TYR A 9 13.21 -8.55 -52.81
N ASP A 10 12.77 -8.37 -54.06
CA ASP A 10 11.45 -7.82 -54.38
C ASP A 10 10.33 -8.74 -53.92
N ALA A 11 10.47 -10.06 -54.04
CA ALA A 11 9.48 -11.02 -53.55
C ALA A 11 9.36 -11.02 -52.01
N VAL A 12 10.48 -10.90 -51.29
CA VAL A 12 10.50 -10.77 -49.83
C VAL A 12 9.92 -9.41 -49.41
N ARG A 13 10.33 -8.33 -50.09
CA ARG A 13 9.83 -6.98 -49.84
C ARG A 13 8.33 -6.86 -50.13
N SER A 14 7.82 -7.48 -51.19
CA SER A 14 6.38 -7.45 -51.52
C SER A 14 5.53 -8.21 -50.51
N ARG A 15 6.12 -9.20 -49.81
CA ARG A 15 5.44 -9.91 -48.72
C ARG A 15 5.46 -9.15 -47.39
N ILE A 16 6.44 -8.29 -47.19
CA ILE A 16 6.58 -7.47 -45.96
C ILE A 16 5.95 -6.06 -46.16
N SER A 17 5.69 -5.64 -47.40
CA SER A 17 5.10 -4.35 -47.76
C SER A 17 3.60 -4.28 -47.45
N GLY A 18 3.27 -4.20 -46.17
CA GLY A 18 1.90 -4.11 -45.67
C GLY A 18 1.81 -4.27 -44.16
N GLY A 19 2.82 -4.87 -43.53
CA GLY A 19 2.96 -4.88 -42.08
C GLY A 19 3.66 -3.62 -41.60
N ASN A 20 3.01 -2.84 -40.74
CA ASN A 20 3.69 -1.80 -39.99
C ASN A 20 4.57 -2.45 -38.93
N VAL A 21 5.80 -2.81 -39.31
CA VAL A 21 6.78 -3.44 -38.41
C VAL A 21 6.98 -2.60 -37.15
N GLY A 22 6.90 -1.27 -37.25
CA GLY A 22 6.95 -0.37 -36.10
C GLY A 22 5.79 -0.57 -35.12
N GLU A 23 4.58 -0.80 -35.63
CA GLU A 23 3.40 -1.11 -34.82
C GLU A 23 3.50 -2.48 -34.15
N ILE A 24 3.95 -3.51 -34.86
CA ILE A 24 4.15 -4.86 -34.31
C ILE A 24 5.22 -4.85 -33.22
N VAL A 25 6.33 -4.15 -33.44
CA VAL A 25 7.39 -4.00 -32.44
C VAL A 25 6.90 -3.18 -31.25
N ALA A 26 6.15 -2.09 -31.47
CA ALA A 26 5.56 -1.31 -30.39
C ALA A 26 4.51 -2.11 -29.61
N ASP A 27 3.73 -2.96 -30.26
CA ASP A 27 2.75 -3.84 -29.64
C ASP A 27 3.42 -4.96 -28.83
N ALA A 28 4.43 -5.63 -29.39
CA ALA A 28 5.25 -6.60 -28.67
C ALA A 28 5.95 -5.98 -27.47
N CYS A 29 6.50 -4.77 -27.61
CA CYS A 29 7.09 -4.04 -26.49
C CYS A 29 6.05 -3.66 -25.42
N ARG A 30 4.85 -3.23 -25.81
CA ARG A 30 3.77 -2.86 -24.86
C ARG A 30 3.15 -4.07 -24.15
N ASN A 31 3.01 -5.20 -24.83
CA ASN A 31 2.28 -6.37 -24.31
C ASN A 31 3.20 -7.45 -23.72
N ALA A 32 4.40 -7.67 -24.27
CA ALA A 32 5.34 -8.68 -23.78
C ALA A 32 6.29 -8.14 -22.69
N PHE A 33 6.56 -6.83 -22.68
CA PHE A 33 7.23 -6.12 -21.60
C PHE A 33 6.27 -5.15 -20.91
N ASP A 34 5.04 -5.61 -20.67
CA ASP A 34 4.03 -4.79 -20.02
C ASP A 34 4.47 -4.44 -18.60
N ILE A 35 5.01 -3.23 -18.42
CA ILE A 35 5.39 -2.60 -17.15
C ILE A 35 4.19 -1.79 -16.60
N SER A 36 3.04 -1.75 -17.29
CA SER A 36 1.89 -0.93 -16.88
C SER A 36 1.41 -1.29 -15.47
N TRP A 37 1.39 -2.58 -15.12
CA TRP A 37 1.06 -3.05 -13.77
C TRP A 37 2.09 -2.62 -12.73
N SER A 38 3.33 -2.34 -13.12
CA SER A 38 4.38 -1.93 -12.19
C SER A 38 4.08 -0.56 -11.60
N VAL A 39 3.54 0.38 -12.39
CA VAL A 39 3.13 1.69 -11.88
C VAL A 39 1.97 1.54 -10.88
N THR A 40 0.93 0.78 -11.22
CA THR A 40 -0.19 0.51 -10.31
C THR A 40 0.25 -0.20 -9.03
N ARG A 41 1.15 -1.19 -9.12
CA ARG A 41 1.69 -1.87 -7.93
C ARG A 41 2.54 -0.94 -7.07
N LEU A 42 3.31 -0.04 -7.68
CA LEU A 42 4.06 0.97 -6.93
C LEU A 42 3.10 1.90 -6.20
N GLU A 43 2.07 2.42 -6.87
CA GLU A 43 1.05 3.26 -6.24
C GLU A 43 0.37 2.55 -5.06
N GLU A 44 0.08 1.26 -5.20
CA GLU A 44 -0.48 0.44 -4.10
C GLU A 44 0.50 0.33 -2.92
N GLN A 45 1.78 0.04 -3.18
CA GLN A 45 2.81 -0.04 -2.14
C GLN A 45 3.05 1.30 -1.45
N PHE A 46 3.07 2.40 -2.20
CA PHE A 46 3.14 3.75 -1.65
C PHE A 46 1.94 4.05 -0.77
N THR A 47 0.74 3.73 -1.23
CA THR A 47 -0.50 3.95 -0.48
C THR A 47 -0.51 3.13 0.81
N ALA A 48 -0.19 1.85 0.75
CA ALA A 48 -0.12 0.97 1.92
C ALA A 48 0.92 1.46 2.94
N THR A 49 2.12 1.82 2.47
CA THR A 49 3.17 2.36 3.35
C THR A 49 2.74 3.68 3.98
N ALA A 50 2.12 4.58 3.20
CA ALA A 50 1.63 5.86 3.70
C ALA A 50 0.53 5.67 4.76
N GLN A 51 -0.36 4.69 4.57
CA GLN A 51 -1.38 4.34 5.57
C GLN A 51 -0.77 3.85 6.88
N GLU A 52 0.22 2.95 6.81
CA GLU A 52 0.92 2.46 8.02
C GLU A 52 1.71 3.57 8.73
N MET A 53 2.37 4.45 7.98
CA MET A 53 3.07 5.61 8.54
C MET A 53 2.13 6.64 9.17
N ALA A 54 0.87 6.70 8.71
CA ALA A 54 -0.16 7.59 9.21
C ALA A 54 -0.98 7.00 10.37
N ARG A 55 -0.63 5.80 10.87
CA ARG A 55 -1.33 5.20 12.01
C ARG A 55 -1.14 6.05 13.28
N PRO A 56 -2.18 6.23 14.11
CA PRO A 56 -2.07 7.00 15.36
C PRO A 56 -0.92 6.55 16.26
N SER A 57 -0.73 5.24 16.41
CA SER A 57 0.36 4.62 17.18
C SER A 57 1.75 5.07 16.75
N VAL A 58 1.94 5.32 15.45
CA VAL A 58 3.19 5.78 14.84
C VAL A 58 3.33 7.30 14.93
N LEU A 59 2.28 8.05 14.56
CA LEU A 59 2.29 9.51 14.49
C LEU A 59 2.44 10.17 15.87
N TYR A 60 1.66 9.71 16.85
CA TYR A 60 1.61 10.33 18.18
C TYR A 60 2.64 9.75 19.16
N LYS A 61 3.47 8.80 18.70
CA LYS A 61 4.56 8.18 19.47
C LYS A 61 4.10 7.71 20.85
N THR A 62 3.16 6.78 20.85
CA THR A 62 2.61 6.20 22.08
C THR A 62 3.70 5.51 22.89
N THR A 63 3.57 5.55 24.21
CA THR A 63 4.48 4.85 25.11
C THR A 63 4.05 3.39 25.19
N LEU A 64 4.95 2.48 24.86
CA LEU A 64 4.73 1.04 24.98
C LEU A 64 5.41 0.51 26.26
N GLY A 65 4.64 -0.15 27.12
CA GLY A 65 5.12 -0.76 28.35
C GLY A 65 4.53 -2.16 28.57
N ALA A 66 5.21 -2.96 29.39
CA ALA A 66 4.67 -4.23 29.87
C ALA A 66 3.77 -3.99 31.09
N ASP A 67 2.58 -4.58 31.08
CA ASP A 67 1.62 -4.56 32.17
C ASP A 67 1.16 -6.00 32.46
N GLY A 68 1.77 -6.62 33.48
CA GLY A 68 1.54 -8.01 33.81
C GLY A 68 1.96 -8.98 32.69
N ASP A 69 0.99 -9.73 32.15
CA ASP A 69 1.15 -10.68 31.03
C ASP A 69 0.83 -10.05 29.67
N MET A 70 0.56 -8.75 29.62
CA MET A 70 0.18 -8.02 28.42
C MET A 70 1.08 -6.81 28.17
N TRP A 71 1.00 -6.30 26.95
CA TRP A 71 1.55 -5.02 26.53
C TRP A 71 0.48 -3.95 26.59
N CYS A 72 0.87 -2.76 27.03
CA CYS A 72 0.04 -1.57 27.09
C CYS A 72 0.68 -0.47 26.22
N ALA A 73 -0.07 0.01 25.24
CA ALA A 73 0.25 1.20 24.46
C ALA A 73 -0.59 2.37 24.97
N LEU A 74 0.06 3.40 25.52
CA LEU A 74 -0.60 4.53 26.17
C LEU A 74 -0.24 5.85 25.49
N LEU A 75 -1.27 6.66 25.21
CA LEU A 75 -1.13 8.07 24.89
C LEU A 75 -1.84 8.92 25.94
N GLY A 76 -1.08 9.62 26.77
CA GLY A 76 -1.56 10.45 27.88
C GLY A 76 -0.69 10.30 29.12
N GLU A 77 -0.96 11.08 30.17
CA GLU A 77 -0.19 11.00 31.41
C GLU A 77 -0.43 9.70 32.16
N ASN A 78 -1.70 9.23 32.17
CA ASN A 78 -2.12 8.03 32.89
C ASN A 78 -3.27 7.34 32.16
N LEU A 79 -3.51 6.07 32.51
CA LEU A 79 -4.55 5.22 31.91
C LEU A 79 -5.98 5.78 32.02
N GLN A 80 -6.25 6.61 33.04
CA GLN A 80 -7.58 7.18 33.29
C GLN A 80 -7.88 8.43 32.44
N GLU A 81 -6.84 9.12 31.98
CA GLU A 81 -6.96 10.38 31.26
C GLU A 81 -6.62 10.23 29.77
N GLY A 82 -5.75 9.26 29.46
CA GLY A 82 -5.29 8.97 28.11
C GLY A 82 -6.14 7.92 27.37
N VAL A 83 -5.67 7.62 26.16
CA VAL A 83 -6.17 6.49 25.35
C VAL A 83 -5.16 5.37 25.47
N ALA A 84 -5.64 4.16 25.78
CA ALA A 84 -4.79 2.99 25.96
C ALA A 84 -5.28 1.81 25.12
N GLY A 85 -4.35 1.00 24.65
CA GLY A 85 -4.60 -0.28 23.99
C GLY A 85 -3.80 -1.40 24.63
N PHE A 86 -4.42 -2.58 24.75
CA PHE A 86 -3.82 -3.76 25.39
C PHE A 86 -3.75 -4.95 24.43
N GLY A 87 -2.72 -5.78 24.58
CA GLY A 87 -2.56 -6.99 23.77
C GLY A 87 -1.49 -7.94 24.32
N LYS A 88 -1.48 -9.20 23.89
CA LYS A 88 -0.45 -10.17 24.31
C LYS A 88 0.90 -9.91 23.64
N THR A 89 0.87 -9.20 22.51
CA THR A 89 2.07 -8.76 21.80
C THR A 89 2.07 -7.23 21.62
N PRO A 90 3.24 -6.61 21.42
CA PRO A 90 3.32 -5.19 21.09
C PRO A 90 2.45 -4.78 19.90
N ALA A 91 2.39 -5.62 18.86
CA ALA A 91 1.60 -5.36 17.66
C ALA A 91 0.08 -5.36 17.95
N GLU A 92 -0.37 -6.29 18.80
CA GLU A 92 -1.77 -6.32 19.26
C GLU A 92 -2.11 -5.09 20.08
N ALA A 93 -1.24 -4.67 21.01
CA ALA A 93 -1.46 -3.49 21.83
C ALA A 93 -1.53 -2.20 20.98
N MET A 94 -0.63 -2.03 20.00
CA MET A 94 -0.66 -0.89 19.07
C MET A 94 -1.92 -0.87 18.20
N THR A 95 -2.38 -2.04 17.75
CA THR A 95 -3.60 -2.16 16.93
C THR A 95 -4.85 -1.86 17.76
N ALA A 96 -4.92 -2.37 18.99
CA ALA A 96 -5.99 -2.05 19.94
C ALA A 96 -6.01 -0.55 20.26
N PHE A 97 -4.84 0.06 20.44
CA PHE A 97 -4.69 1.50 20.64
C PHE A 97 -5.23 2.30 19.43
N ASP A 98 -4.84 1.93 18.22
CA ASP A 98 -5.29 2.64 17.00
C ASP A 98 -6.82 2.61 16.89
N GLN A 99 -7.45 1.47 17.21
CA GLN A 99 -8.91 1.35 17.23
C GLN A 99 -9.54 2.23 18.31
N ALA A 100 -8.97 2.21 19.51
CA ALA A 100 -9.44 3.04 20.63
C ALA A 100 -9.34 4.53 20.29
N PHE A 101 -8.25 4.96 19.64
CA PHE A 101 -8.03 6.35 19.24
C PHE A 101 -9.16 6.92 18.36
N TRP A 102 -9.75 6.09 17.49
CA TRP A 102 -10.82 6.53 16.58
C TRP A 102 -12.23 6.42 17.16
N SER A 103 -12.44 5.51 18.12
CA SER A 103 -13.78 5.12 18.56
C SER A 103 -14.10 5.52 20.00
N GLU A 104 -13.09 5.73 20.84
CA GLU A 104 -13.30 6.02 22.25
C GLU A 104 -13.67 7.49 22.49
N GLN A 105 -14.77 7.67 23.22
CA GLN A 105 -15.10 8.96 23.78
C GLN A 105 -14.33 9.21 25.09
N THR A 106 -14.10 10.48 25.39
CA THR A 106 -13.50 10.90 26.67
C THR A 106 -14.31 10.36 27.86
N PRO A 107 -13.67 10.10 29.03
CA PRO A 107 -14.35 9.59 30.21
C PRO A 107 -15.56 10.45 30.63
N LYS A 108 -15.42 11.77 30.59
CA LYS A 108 -16.50 12.71 30.91
C LYS A 108 -17.70 12.59 29.96
N ALA A 109 -17.46 12.33 28.68
CA ALA A 109 -18.54 12.16 27.70
C ALA A 109 -19.31 10.84 27.95
N ARG A 110 -18.60 9.73 28.19
CA ARG A 110 -19.23 8.44 28.55
C ARG A 110 -20.09 8.54 29.81
N MET A 111 -19.61 9.23 30.85
CA MET A 111 -20.37 9.39 32.08
C MET A 111 -21.68 10.19 31.87
N ARG A 112 -21.70 11.13 30.93
CA ARG A 112 -22.91 11.90 30.59
C ARG A 112 -23.93 11.07 29.82
N GLU A 113 -23.47 10.16 28.96
CA GLU A 113 -24.35 9.22 28.26
C GLU A 113 -24.95 8.18 29.21
N ALA A 114 -24.15 7.64 30.14
CA ALA A 114 -24.61 6.67 31.13
C ALA A 114 -25.60 7.25 32.15
N ALA A 115 -25.59 8.57 32.35
CA ALA A 115 -26.50 9.29 33.25
C ALA A 115 -27.80 9.75 32.56
N ARG A 116 -27.97 9.48 31.27
CA ARG A 116 -29.15 9.85 30.47
C ARG A 116 -30.09 8.65 30.29
#